data_AF-A0A258LTP8-F1
#
_entry.id   AF-A0A258LTP8-F1
#
_cell.length_a   1.000
_cell.length_b   1.000
_cell.length_c   1.000
_cell.angle_alpha   90.00
_cell.angle_beta   90.00
_cell.angle_gamma   90.00
#
_symmetry.space_group_name_H-M   'P 1'
#
loop_
_entity.id
_entity.type
_entity.pdbx_description
1 polymer ?
#
loop_
_entity_poly.entity_id
_entity_poly.type
_entity_poly.pdbx_seq_one_letter_code
_entity_poly.pdbx_strand_id
1 'polypeptide(L)'
;MASPEAGPVAGSSPVRWDALSWRQIADLRAAGMDLVILPVGATEQHGPHLPTGVDTISAQAVADGVSARTGIPVLPAIAYGCSLGHSRAWPGTLSLRP
;
A
#
# COMPACT_ATOMS: atom_id res chain seq x y z
N MET A 1 -32.60 -21.60 -0.01
CA MET A 1 -31.86 -20.67 -0.91
C MET A 1 -31.25 -19.61 -0.03
N ALA A 2 -29.92 -19.65 0.17
CA ALA A 2 -29.22 -18.59 0.86
C ALA A 2 -29.24 -17.33 -0.02
N SER A 3 -29.60 -16.19 0.56
CA SER A 3 -29.51 -14.88 -0.10
C SER A 3 -28.08 -14.64 -0.58
N PRO A 4 -27.87 -13.94 -1.72
CA PRO A 4 -26.52 -13.58 -2.13
C PRO A 4 -25.94 -12.63 -1.06
N GLU A 5 -24.79 -12.98 -0.50
CA GLU A 5 -23.99 -12.04 0.28
C GLU A 5 -23.73 -10.82 -0.60
N ALA A 6 -24.15 -9.65 -0.13
CA ALA A 6 -23.86 -8.39 -0.78
C ALA A 6 -22.34 -8.24 -0.83
N GLY A 7 -21.73 -8.56 -1.98
CA GLY A 7 -20.34 -8.26 -2.26
C GLY A 7 -20.09 -6.76 -2.02
N PRO A 8 -18.91 -6.38 -1.56
CA PRO A 8 -18.67 -5.02 -1.11
C PRO A 8 -18.91 -4.04 -2.25
N VAL A 9 -19.75 -3.06 -1.94
CA VAL A 9 -20.13 -1.94 -2.80
C VAL A 9 -18.88 -1.25 -3.35
N ALA A 10 -18.74 -1.26 -4.68
CA ALA A 10 -17.78 -0.40 -5.36
C ALA A 10 -18.15 1.06 -5.07
N GLY A 11 -17.34 1.76 -4.25
CA GLY A 11 -17.56 3.19 -4.00
C GLY A 11 -17.08 3.80 -2.68
N SER A 12 -16.34 3.11 -1.79
CA SER A 12 -15.75 3.77 -0.61
C SER A 12 -14.33 4.27 -0.89
N SER A 13 -13.95 5.39 -0.29
CA SER A 13 -12.54 5.83 -0.29
C SER A 13 -11.68 4.85 0.52
N PRO A 14 -10.38 4.68 0.18
CA PRO A 14 -9.48 3.84 0.95
C PRO A 14 -9.37 4.32 2.40
N VAL A 15 -9.29 3.36 3.33
CA VAL A 15 -9.04 3.65 4.75
C VAL A 15 -7.54 3.79 4.96
N ARG A 16 -7.07 5.02 5.16
CA ARG A 16 -5.65 5.36 5.27
C ARG A 16 -5.20 5.40 6.72
N TRP A 17 -4.31 4.49 7.12
CA TRP A 17 -3.84 4.38 8.50
C TRP A 17 -3.16 5.67 8.99
N ASP A 18 -2.40 6.33 8.12
CA ASP A 18 -1.73 7.61 8.38
C ASP A 18 -2.68 8.80 8.60
N ALA A 19 -3.95 8.65 8.21
CA ALA A 19 -4.99 9.65 8.43
C ALA A 19 -5.84 9.38 9.68
N LEU A 20 -5.59 8.29 10.41
CA LEU A 20 -6.32 7.93 11.62
C LEU A 20 -5.56 8.32 12.89
N SER A 21 -6.28 8.80 13.88
CA SER A 21 -5.78 8.87 15.25
C SER A 21 -5.71 7.47 15.87
N TRP A 22 -4.89 7.31 16.91
CA TRP A 22 -4.80 6.06 17.67
C TRP A 22 -6.16 5.61 18.26
N ARG A 23 -7.07 6.55 18.55
CA ARG A 23 -8.43 6.24 19.03
C ARG A 23 -9.29 5.62 17.95
N GLN A 24 -9.27 6.17 16.74
CA GLN A 24 -9.98 5.60 15.59
C GLN A 24 -9.44 4.20 15.25
N ILE A 25 -8.13 3.98 15.38
CA ILE A 25 -7.53 2.64 15.24
C ILE A 25 -8.04 1.68 16.33
N ALA A 26 -8.17 2.14 17.58
CA ALA A 26 -8.75 1.34 18.66
C ALA A 26 -10.21 0.97 18.38
N ASP A 27 -11.00 1.91 17.85
CA ASP A 27 -12.39 1.68 17.47
C ASP A 27 -12.50 0.64 16.34
N LEU A 28 -11.65 0.72 15.31
CA LEU A 28 -11.57 -0.29 14.25
C LEU A 28 -11.24 -1.68 14.81
N ARG A 29 -10.28 -1.77 15.73
CA ARG A 29 -9.91 -3.03 16.38
C ARG A 29 -11.07 -3.59 17.23
N ALA A 30 -11.78 -2.74 17.97
CA ALA A 30 -12.94 -3.12 18.76
C ALA A 30 -14.11 -3.60 17.88
N ALA A 31 -14.23 -3.05 16.67
CA ALA A 31 -15.18 -3.48 15.64
C ALA A 31 -14.78 -4.78 14.91
N GLY A 32 -13.66 -5.41 15.30
CA GLY A 32 -13.23 -6.72 14.77
C GLY A 32 -12.20 -6.65 13.64
N MET A 33 -11.64 -5.48 13.33
CA MET A 33 -10.54 -5.39 12.36
C MET A 33 -9.30 -6.15 12.86
N ASP A 34 -8.81 -7.11 12.09
CA ASP A 34 -7.63 -7.94 12.38
C ASP A 34 -6.63 -8.00 11.22
N LEU A 35 -6.93 -7.31 10.10
CA LEU A 35 -6.14 -7.29 8.88
C LEU A 35 -5.79 -5.87 8.45
N VAL A 36 -4.60 -5.69 7.88
CA VAL A 36 -4.11 -4.45 7.26
C VAL A 36 -3.32 -4.78 5.99
N ILE A 37 -3.19 -3.80 5.10
CA ILE A 37 -2.39 -3.90 3.87
C ILE A 37 -1.12 -3.04 4.05
N LEU A 38 0.05 -3.61 3.81
CA LEU A 38 1.32 -2.89 3.75
C LEU A 38 1.81 -2.80 2.30
N PRO A 39 1.75 -1.64 1.66
CA PRO A 39 2.38 -1.43 0.36
C PRO A 39 3.91 -1.45 0.53
N VAL A 40 4.60 -2.27 -0.25
CA VAL A 40 6.07 -2.34 -0.28
C VAL A 40 6.53 -2.13 -1.70
N GLY A 41 7.35 -1.11 -1.92
CA GLY A 41 7.98 -0.80 -3.20
C GLY A 41 9.46 -0.50 -3.03
N ALA A 42 9.99 0.26 -3.98
CA ALA A 42 11.37 0.74 -3.98
C ALA A 42 11.46 2.13 -4.62
N THR A 43 12.66 2.71 -4.49
CA THR A 43 13.11 3.86 -5.28
C THR A 43 14.20 3.34 -6.20
N GLU A 44 13.84 2.97 -7.42
CA GLU A 44 14.67 2.21 -8.35
C GLU A 44 14.57 2.74 -9.78
N GLN A 45 15.63 2.62 -10.58
CA GLN A 45 15.59 3.01 -11.99
C GLN A 45 14.59 2.16 -12.80
N HIS A 46 13.80 2.80 -13.68
CA HIS A 46 12.88 2.12 -14.62
C HIS A 46 13.07 2.58 -16.08
N GLY A 47 14.32 2.84 -16.46
CA GLY A 47 14.70 3.36 -17.78
C GLY A 47 14.50 4.87 -17.91
N PRO A 48 14.81 5.44 -19.08
CA PRO A 48 14.81 6.90 -19.28
C PRO A 48 13.41 7.55 -19.34
N HIS A 49 12.34 6.75 -19.28
CA HIS A 49 10.97 7.21 -19.56
C HIS A 49 10.06 7.13 -18.33
N LEU A 50 10.52 6.57 -17.21
CA LEU A 50 9.73 6.39 -15.99
C LEU A 50 10.44 7.00 -14.78
N PRO A 51 9.67 7.49 -13.78
CA PRO A 51 10.23 7.96 -12.53
C PRO A 51 10.75 6.80 -11.68
N THR A 52 11.62 7.09 -10.70
CA THR A 52 12.19 6.05 -9.84
C THR A 52 11.23 5.50 -8.77
N GLY A 53 10.06 6.10 -8.61
CA GLY A 53 9.07 5.71 -7.60
C GLY A 53 7.99 4.74 -8.09
N VAL A 54 8.10 4.20 -9.31
CA VAL A 54 7.03 3.40 -9.95
C VAL A 54 6.58 2.23 -9.08
N ASP A 55 7.51 1.52 -8.45
CA ASP A 55 7.20 0.39 -7.57
C ASP A 55 6.28 0.82 -6.42
N THR A 56 6.62 1.90 -5.73
CA THR A 56 5.86 2.44 -4.59
C THR A 56 4.51 2.99 -5.03
N ILE A 57 4.46 3.73 -6.15
CA ILE A 57 3.23 4.30 -6.71
C ILE A 57 2.25 3.17 -7.09
N SER A 58 2.76 2.13 -7.74
CA SER A 58 1.94 0.99 -8.19
C SER A 58 1.43 0.18 -6.99
N ALA A 59 2.30 -0.13 -6.03
CA ALA A 59 1.90 -0.84 -4.81
C ALA A 59 0.83 -0.07 -4.02
N GLN A 60 0.99 1.25 -3.86
CA GLN A 60 0.01 2.10 -3.19
C GLN A 60 -1.32 2.11 -3.94
N ALA A 61 -1.31 2.28 -5.27
CA ALA A 61 -2.54 2.33 -6.07
C ALA A 61 -3.33 1.01 -5.97
N VAL A 62 -2.65 -0.13 -6.01
CA VAL A 62 -3.29 -1.44 -5.82
C VAL A 62 -3.86 -1.58 -4.41
N ALA A 63 -3.08 -1.22 -3.38
CA ALA A 63 -3.52 -1.29 -1.99
C ALA A 63 -4.74 -0.41 -1.71
N ASP A 64 -4.73 0.83 -2.19
CA ASP A 64 -5.85 1.77 -2.08
C ASP A 64 -7.09 1.23 -2.81
N GLY A 65 -6.92 0.64 -4.00
CA GLY A 65 -8.01 0.00 -4.74
C GLY A 65 -8.61 -1.21 -4.02
N VAL A 66 -7.79 -2.01 -3.33
CA VAL A 66 -8.28 -3.10 -2.48
C VAL A 66 -9.01 -2.54 -1.26
N SER A 67 -8.43 -1.56 -0.57
CA SER A 67 -9.04 -0.93 0.62
C SER A 67 -10.39 -0.30 0.32
N ALA A 68 -10.51 0.41 -0.81
CA ALA A 68 -11.77 0.97 -1.31
C ALA A 68 -12.86 -0.09 -1.58
N ARG A 69 -12.47 -1.37 -1.71
CA ARG A 69 -13.39 -2.49 -1.92
C ARG A 69 -13.58 -3.37 -0.70
N THR A 70 -12.74 -3.28 0.32
CA THR A 70 -12.79 -4.21 1.46
C THR A 70 -12.91 -3.52 2.81
N GLY A 71 -12.65 -2.22 2.86
CA GLY A 71 -12.52 -1.46 4.11
C GLY A 71 -11.23 -1.79 4.89
N ILE A 72 -10.36 -2.67 4.38
CA ILE A 72 -9.11 -3.02 5.06
C ILE A 72 -8.17 -1.81 5.04
N PRO A 73 -7.65 -1.35 6.20
CA PRO A 73 -6.77 -0.20 6.24
C PRO A 73 -5.43 -0.41 5.53
N VAL A 74 -4.95 0.64 4.86
CA VAL A 74 -3.64 0.69 4.19
C VAL A 74 -2.65 1.44 5.07
N LEU A 75 -1.54 0.77 5.40
CA LEU A 75 -0.40 1.35 6.10
C LEU A 75 0.39 2.31 5.19
N PRO A 76 1.22 3.22 5.74
CA PRO A 76 2.18 3.97 4.96
C PRO A 76 3.08 3.05 4.13
N ALA A 77 3.25 3.36 2.85
CA ALA A 77 4.09 2.58 1.97
C ALA A 77 5.57 2.58 2.39
N ILE A 78 6.23 1.43 2.25
CA ILE A 78 7.69 1.33 2.34
C ILE A 78 8.26 1.66 0.96
N ALA A 79 8.87 2.83 0.82
CA ALA A 79 9.39 3.35 -0.44
C ALA A 79 10.85 2.96 -0.76
N TYR A 80 11.52 2.26 0.15
CA TYR A 80 12.91 1.84 0.01
C TYR A 80 13.01 0.31 0.18
N GLY A 81 13.39 -0.37 -0.89
CA GLY A 81 13.52 -1.83 -0.93
C GLY A 81 14.97 -2.31 -1.02
N CYS A 82 15.15 -3.55 -1.48
CA CYS A 82 16.45 -4.15 -1.74
C CYS A 82 16.73 -4.15 -3.26
N SER A 83 17.41 -3.11 -3.72
CA SER A 83 17.75 -2.84 -5.13
C SER A 83 19.28 -2.79 -5.36
N LEU A 84 20.05 -3.58 -4.61
CA LEU A 84 21.53 -3.56 -4.62
C LEU A 84 22.13 -3.80 -6.01
N GLY A 85 21.46 -4.58 -6.86
CA GLY A 85 21.89 -4.85 -8.24
C GLY A 85 21.79 -3.61 -9.14
N HIS A 86 20.89 -2.69 -8.84
CA HIS A 86 20.66 -1.47 -9.63
C HIS A 86 21.42 -0.27 -9.04
N SER A 87 21.57 -0.21 -7.71
CA SER A 87 22.06 0.97 -6.99
C SER A 87 23.49 1.39 -7.31
N ARG A 88 24.33 0.49 -7.84
CA ARG A 88 25.71 0.81 -8.24
C ARG A 88 25.84 1.33 -9.67
N ALA A 89 24.90 0.97 -10.53
CA ALA A 89 24.98 1.22 -11.96
C ALA A 89 24.15 2.44 -12.40
N TRP A 90 23.04 2.74 -11.70
CA TRP A 90 22.14 3.81 -12.10
C TRP A 90 21.89 4.83 -10.96
N PRO A 91 22.22 6.12 -11.18
CA PRO A 91 21.89 7.18 -10.24
C PRO A 91 20.38 7.24 -9.95
N GLY A 92 20.02 7.61 -8.72
CA GLY A 92 18.63 7.72 -8.28
C GLY A 92 18.02 6.43 -7.73
N THR A 93 18.71 5.29 -7.81
CA THR A 93 18.30 4.08 -7.09
C THR A 93 18.81 4.11 -5.64
N LEU A 94 17.92 3.87 -4.67
CA LEU A 94 18.22 3.78 -3.25
C LEU A 94 17.92 2.37 -2.74
N SER A 95 18.87 1.74 -2.06
CA SER A 95 18.74 0.36 -1.59
C SER A 95 19.08 0.23 -0.12
N LEU A 96 18.23 -0.49 0.61
CA LEU A 96 18.54 -1.02 1.93
C LEU A 96 19.37 -2.31 1.80
N ARG A 97 20.02 -2.69 2.90
CA ARG A 97 20.66 -4.01 3.04
C ARG A 97 19.66 -4.99 3.66
N PRO A 98 19.62 -6.25 3.20
CA PRO A 98 18.87 -7.32 3.87
C PRO A 98 19.30 -7.53 5.32
#